data_AF-A0A1M7Q446-F1
#
_entry.id   AF-A0A1M7Q446-F1
#
_cell.length_a   1.000
_cell.length_b   1.000
_cell.length_c   1.000
_cell.angle_alpha   90.00
_cell.angle_beta   90.00
_cell.angle_gamma   90.00
#
_symmetry.space_group_name_H-M   'P 1'
#
loop_
_entity.id
_entity.type
_entity.pdbx_description
1 polymer ?
#
loop_
_entity_poly.entity_id
_entity_poly.type
_entity_poly.pdbx_seq_one_letter_code
_entity_poly.pdbx_strand_id
1 'polypeptide(L)'
;MEKTNTMSDRTSVFSRNLFNFILMNNDKEKDYQYILDRVGQRLVKYRKGKNMSARQLAAETGFDQAWLTKVEKGQKDLRLTSVYKLAEQTTGDVFYFLREDE
;
A
#
# COMPACT_ATOMS: atom_id res chain seq x y z
N MET A 1 15.33 48.47 -28.98
CA MET A 1 16.12 47.87 -27.89
C MET A 1 15.52 46.52 -27.56
N GLU A 2 16.36 45.50 -27.60
CA GLU A 2 16.06 44.08 -27.75
C GLU A 2 15.46 43.47 -26.48
N LYS A 3 14.47 42.58 -26.63
CA LYS A 3 13.84 41.84 -25.54
C LYS A 3 14.79 40.73 -25.07
N THR A 4 15.63 41.01 -24.07
CA THR A 4 16.41 39.97 -23.39
C THR A 4 15.53 39.24 -22.39
N ASN A 5 14.86 38.17 -22.82
CA ASN A 5 14.09 37.35 -21.89
C ASN A 5 14.11 35.87 -22.27
N THR A 6 15.29 35.24 -22.34
CA THR A 6 15.35 33.80 -22.68
C THR A 6 16.62 33.12 -22.16
N MET A 7 16.72 32.82 -20.86
CA MET A 7 17.45 31.61 -20.37
C MET A 7 17.27 31.34 -18.87
N SER A 8 17.18 32.38 -18.04
CA SER A 8 17.03 32.26 -16.57
C SER A 8 15.68 31.67 -16.13
N ASP A 9 14.62 31.92 -16.90
CA ASP A 9 13.25 31.51 -16.54
C ASP A 9 12.95 30.02 -16.83
N ARG A 10 13.67 29.40 -17.78
CA ARG A 10 13.39 28.01 -18.18
C ARG A 10 13.97 26.98 -17.21
N THR A 11 15.12 27.28 -16.59
CA THR A 11 15.70 26.46 -15.52
C THR A 11 14.82 26.53 -14.26
N SER A 12 14.27 27.69 -13.94
CA SER A 12 13.33 27.89 -12.82
C SER A 12 12.06 27.03 -12.95
N VAL A 13 11.41 27.04 -14.12
CA VAL A 13 10.18 26.26 -14.34
C VAL A 13 10.44 24.76 -14.34
N PHE A 14 11.54 24.30 -14.97
CA PHE A 14 11.91 22.88 -14.95
C PHE A 14 12.21 22.38 -13.53
N SER A 15 13.03 23.13 -12.77
CA SER A 15 13.33 22.81 -11.37
C SER A 15 12.08 22.83 -10.50
N ARG A 16 11.14 23.76 -10.71
CA ARG A 16 9.87 23.81 -9.99
C ARG A 16 8.95 22.64 -10.34
N ASN A 17 8.87 22.26 -11.61
CA ASN A 17 8.09 21.11 -12.04
C ASN A 17 8.68 19.80 -11.52
N LEU A 18 10.00 19.67 -11.53
CA LEU A 18 10.70 18.51 -10.97
C LEU A 18 10.50 18.43 -9.45
N PHE A 19 10.61 19.56 -8.74
CA PHE A 19 10.33 19.63 -7.31
C PHE A 19 8.88 19.26 -6.98
N ASN A 20 7.91 19.82 -7.71
CA ASN A 20 6.49 19.47 -7.54
C ASN A 20 6.24 17.99 -7.84
N PHE A 21 6.83 17.44 -8.89
CA PHE A 21 6.75 16.01 -9.21
C PHE A 21 7.30 15.15 -8.08
N ILE A 22 8.45 15.50 -7.51
CA ILE A 22 9.03 14.80 -6.36
C ILE A 22 8.11 14.88 -5.14
N LEU A 23 7.57 16.06 -4.81
CA LEU A 23 6.62 16.22 -3.71
C LEU A 23 5.35 15.38 -3.91
N MET A 24 4.77 15.42 -5.11
CA MET A 24 3.57 14.64 -5.44
C MET A 24 3.81 13.12 -5.38
N ASN A 25 5.00 12.65 -5.76
CA ASN A 25 5.33 11.22 -5.67
C ASN A 25 5.60 10.80 -4.22
N ASN A 26 6.23 11.64 -3.40
CA ASN A 26 6.42 11.37 -1.98
C ASN A 26 5.10 11.18 -1.23
N ASP A 27 4.07 11.95 -1.58
CA ASP A 27 2.75 11.80 -0.95
C ASP A 27 2.02 10.54 -1.45
N LYS A 28 2.11 10.21 -2.75
CA LYS A 28 1.58 8.95 -3.28
C LYS A 28 2.26 7.71 -2.71
N GLU A 29 3.57 7.77 -2.48
CA GLU A 29 4.32 6.65 -1.88
C GLU A 29 3.92 6.44 -0.42
N LYS A 30 3.64 7.52 0.32
CA LYS A 30 3.02 7.44 1.65
C LYS A 30 1.62 6.86 1.61
N ASP A 31 0.76 7.30 0.67
CA ASP A 31 -0.59 6.78 0.52
C ASP A 31 -0.58 5.28 0.20
N TYR A 32 0.34 4.87 -0.68
CA TYR A 32 0.53 3.48 -1.05
C TYR A 32 0.99 2.63 0.14
N GLN A 33 2.02 3.09 0.87
CA GLN A 33 2.48 2.38 2.07
C GLN A 33 1.40 2.33 3.15
N TYR A 34 0.64 3.41 3.32
CA TYR A 34 -0.49 3.47 4.24
C TYR A 34 -1.54 2.38 3.93
N ILE A 35 -1.89 2.19 2.66
CA ILE A 35 -2.83 1.13 2.24
C ILE A 35 -2.28 -0.26 2.60
N LEU A 36 -1.01 -0.54 2.29
CA LEU A 36 -0.39 -1.83 2.58
C LEU A 36 -0.35 -2.13 4.09
N ASP A 37 0.02 -1.14 4.89
CA ASP A 37 0.06 -1.26 6.35
C ASP A 37 -1.32 -1.52 6.93
N ARG A 38 -2.36 -0.84 6.43
CA ARG A 38 -3.75 -1.04 6.85
C ARG A 38 -4.25 -2.44 6.54
N VAL A 39 -4.00 -2.94 5.34
CA VAL A 39 -4.35 -4.32 4.96
C VAL A 39 -3.63 -5.32 5.86
N GLY A 40 -2.34 -5.12 6.10
CA GLY A 40 -1.53 -5.95 7.00
C GLY A 40 -2.08 -5.98 8.43
N GLN A 41 -2.40 -4.82 9.01
CA GLN A 41 -2.96 -4.69 10.35
C GLN A 41 -4.30 -5.42 10.49
N ARG A 42 -5.15 -5.38 9.46
CA ARG A 42 -6.43 -6.09 9.47
C ARG A 42 -6.30 -7.59 9.39
N LEU A 43 -5.33 -8.08 8.62
CA LEU A 43 -5.01 -9.49 8.58
C LEU A 43 -4.52 -9.97 9.95
N VAL A 44 -3.66 -9.18 10.62
CA VAL A 44 -3.23 -9.44 12.00
C VAL A 44 -4.42 -9.47 12.96
N LYS A 45 -5.33 -8.49 12.86
CA LYS A 45 -6.54 -8.42 13.70
C LYS A 45 -7.43 -9.65 13.52
N TYR A 46 -7.70 -10.05 12.28
CA TYR A 46 -8.45 -11.26 11.97
C TYR A 46 -7.78 -12.49 12.60
N ARG A 47 -6.49 -12.70 12.31
CA ARG A 47 -5.74 -13.89 12.74
C ARG A 47 -5.66 -13.99 14.26
N LYS A 48 -5.33 -12.88 14.94
CA LYS A 48 -5.27 -12.85 16.41
C LYS A 48 -6.66 -12.98 17.03
N GLY A 49 -7.69 -12.40 16.44
CA GLY A 49 -9.09 -12.58 16.87
C GLY A 49 -9.57 -14.03 16.79
N LYS A 50 -8.95 -14.84 15.92
CA LYS A 50 -9.17 -16.29 15.81
C LYS A 50 -8.17 -17.13 16.62
N ASN A 51 -7.29 -16.52 17.43
CA ASN A 51 -6.21 -17.20 18.16
C ASN A 51 -5.27 -18.04 17.28
N MET A 52 -5.02 -17.58 16.06
CA MET A 52 -4.18 -18.31 15.10
C MET A 52 -2.74 -17.80 15.07
N SER A 53 -1.79 -18.73 14.94
CA SER A 53 -0.42 -18.45 14.51
C SER A 53 -0.37 -18.16 13.01
N ALA A 54 0.70 -17.51 12.54
CA ALA A 54 0.90 -17.26 11.11
C ALA A 54 0.92 -18.56 10.29
N ARG A 55 1.43 -19.65 10.88
CA ARG A 55 1.43 -20.99 10.26
C ARG A 55 0.01 -21.56 10.11
N GLN A 56 -0.86 -21.35 11.09
CA GLN A 56 -2.25 -21.79 11.02
C GLN A 56 -3.03 -21.01 9.95
N LEU A 57 -2.85 -19.69 9.89
CA LEU A 57 -3.44 -18.87 8.84
C LEU A 57 -2.96 -19.31 7.43
N ALA A 58 -1.68 -19.63 7.28
CA ALA A 58 -1.13 -20.18 6.04
C ALA A 58 -1.81 -21.48 5.63
N ALA A 59 -2.00 -22.41 6.57
CA ALA A 59 -2.66 -23.68 6.32
C ALA A 59 -4.14 -23.51 5.93
N GLU A 60 -4.85 -22.57 6.57
CA GLU A 60 -6.26 -22.31 6.30
C GLU A 60 -6.48 -21.63 4.93
N THR A 61 -5.62 -20.68 4.58
CA THR A 61 -5.78 -19.86 3.37
C THR A 61 -5.06 -20.40 2.14
N GLY A 62 -4.18 -21.40 2.31
CA GLY A 62 -3.34 -21.97 1.25
C GLY A 62 -2.20 -21.05 0.78
N PHE A 63 -1.96 -19.93 1.45
CA PHE A 63 -0.82 -19.05 1.17
C PHE A 63 0.44 -19.47 1.91
N ASP A 64 1.60 -19.10 1.38
CA ASP A 64 2.87 -19.28 2.06
C ASP A 64 2.94 -18.43 3.35
N GLN A 65 3.47 -19.01 4.43
CA GLN A 65 3.59 -18.34 5.73
C GLN A 65 4.49 -17.10 5.66
N ALA A 66 5.62 -17.17 4.96
CA ALA A 66 6.54 -16.04 4.86
C ALA A 66 5.91 -14.91 4.03
N TRP A 67 5.14 -15.25 3.00
CA TRP A 67 4.34 -14.30 2.23
C TRP A 67 3.31 -13.59 3.13
N LEU A 68 2.52 -14.33 3.91
CA LEU A 68 1.54 -13.75 4.85
C LEU A 68 2.22 -12.85 5.87
N THR A 69 3.37 -13.26 6.41
CA THR A 69 4.13 -12.44 7.38
C THR A 69 4.62 -11.13 6.76
N LYS A 70 5.00 -11.12 5.48
CA LYS A 70 5.38 -9.89 4.77
C LYS A 70 4.17 -9.00 4.50
N VAL A 71 3.02 -9.59 4.18
CA VAL A 71 1.74 -8.87 4.05
C VAL A 71 1.33 -8.22 5.36
N GLU A 72 1.38 -8.95 6.48
CA GLU A 72 1.06 -8.42 7.82
C GLU A 72 1.94 -7.22 8.21
N LYS A 73 3.13 -7.09 7.61
CA LYS A 73 4.09 -6.01 7.84
C LYS A 73 4.03 -4.89 6.79
N GLY A 74 3.10 -4.95 5.83
CA GLY A 74 3.05 -3.99 4.71
C GLY A 74 4.25 -4.06 3.76
N GLN A 75 5.03 -5.15 3.81
CA GLN A 75 6.29 -5.33 3.04
C GLN A 75 6.07 -6.03 1.70
N LYS A 76 4.82 -6.32 1.34
CA LYS A 76 4.49 -7.03 0.12
C LYS A 76 3.38 -6.29 -0.62
N ASP A 77 3.69 -5.90 -1.86
CA ASP A 77 2.70 -5.46 -2.82
C ASP A 77 1.68 -6.60 -3.06
N LEU A 78 0.44 -6.28 -2.75
CA LEU A 78 -0.71 -7.15 -2.92
C LEU A 78 -1.41 -6.78 -4.22
N ARG A 79 -1.36 -7.70 -5.18
CA ARG A 79 -2.30 -7.66 -6.31
C ARG A 79 -3.73 -7.71 -5.77
N LEU A 80 -4.64 -6.95 -6.37
CA LEU A 80 -6.06 -6.94 -5.98
C LEU A 80 -6.66 -8.36 -5.95
N THR A 81 -6.25 -9.23 -6.87
CA THR A 81 -6.65 -10.65 -6.90
C THR A 81 -6.18 -11.44 -5.67
N SER A 82 -5.04 -11.09 -5.07
CA SER A 82 -4.59 -11.66 -3.81
C SER A 82 -5.42 -11.18 -2.63
N VAL A 83 -5.80 -9.90 -2.61
CA VAL A 83 -6.71 -9.35 -1.59
C VAL A 83 -8.08 -10.04 -1.65
N TYR A 84 -8.62 -10.22 -2.85
CA TYR A 84 -9.89 -10.94 -3.04
C TYR A 84 -9.81 -12.39 -2.53
N LYS A 85 -8.77 -13.14 -2.92
CA LYS A 85 -8.58 -14.52 -2.45
C LYS A 85 -8.42 -14.59 -0.93
N LEU A 86 -7.68 -13.66 -0.34
CA LEU A 86 -7.57 -13.59 1.12
C LEU A 86 -8.94 -13.38 1.76
N ALA A 87 -9.73 -12.44 1.25
CA ALA A 87 -11.07 -12.18 1.78
C ALA A 87 -11.98 -13.40 1.66
N GLU A 88 -12.01 -14.05 0.50
CA GLU A 88 -12.81 -15.27 0.28
C GLU A 88 -12.49 -16.37 1.30
N GLN A 89 -11.20 -16.55 1.63
CA GLN A 89 -10.74 -17.60 2.57
C GLN A 89 -10.73 -17.18 4.04
N THR A 90 -11.10 -15.94 4.37
CA THR A 90 -11.04 -15.43 5.76
C THR A 90 -12.34 -14.78 6.22
N THR A 91 -12.70 -13.64 5.65
CA THR A 91 -13.82 -12.81 6.11
C THR A 91 -15.08 -12.98 5.28
N GLY A 92 -14.96 -13.47 4.05
CA GLY A 92 -16.02 -13.47 3.03
C GLY A 92 -16.34 -12.07 2.47
N ASP A 93 -15.65 -11.02 2.90
CA ASP A 93 -15.89 -9.63 2.49
C ASP A 93 -14.57 -8.94 2.14
N VAL A 94 -14.38 -8.60 0.86
CA VAL A 94 -13.17 -7.91 0.37
C VAL A 94 -13.03 -6.51 0.94
N PHE A 95 -14.14 -5.83 1.22
CA PHE A 95 -14.13 -4.48 1.77
C PHE A 95 -13.69 -4.47 3.23
N TYR A 96 -13.72 -5.61 3.93
CA TYR A 96 -13.12 -5.73 5.26
C TYR A 96 -11.69 -5.18 5.28
N PHE A 97 -10.87 -5.48 4.28
CA PHE A 97 -9.48 -5.03 4.22
C PHE A 97 -9.32 -3.55 3.87
N LEU A 98 -10.34 -2.91 3.27
CA LEU A 98 -10.25 -1.56 2.70
C LEU A 98 -11.14 -0.51 3.38
N ARG A 99 -12.08 -0.90 4.26
CA ARG A 99 -12.96 0.05 4.97
C ARG A 99 -12.15 1.04 5.82
N GLU A 100 -12.72 2.12 6.31
CA GLU A 100 -12.13 2.83 7.46
C GLU A 100 -12.55 2.13 8.75
N ASP A 101 -11.76 2.26 9.83
CA ASP A 101 -12.29 1.88 11.14
C ASP A 101 -13.15 3.05 11.59
N GLU A 102 -14.37 2.79 12.08
CA GLU A 102 -15.21 3.82 12.72
C GLU A 102 -14.53 4.43 13.95
#